data_AF-A0A933T5B0-F1
#
_entry.id   AF-A0A933T5B0-F1
#
_cell.length_a   1.000
_cell.length_b   1.000
_cell.length_c   1.000
_cell.angle_alpha   90.00
_cell.angle_beta   90.00
_cell.angle_gamma   90.00
#
_symmetry.space_group_name_H-M   'P 1'
#
loop_
_entity.id
_entity.type
_entity.pdbx_description
1 polymer ?
#
loop_
_entity_poly.entity_id
_entity_poly.type
_entity_poly.pdbx_seq_one_letter_code
_entity_poly.pdbx_strand_id
1 'polypeptide(L)'
;MYMISEAMDVESIVNQYLPKIKYYAYKMSFNLPPELSQDDLVSAGIIGLLESMGRYDYRREASLKTFSDCRIKGAIIDEIRSMQWASRDMKKNLNTVKETYKNLEDKLSRAPMDKEVAEELGISAGRLQRVLLSANMSHLRSLQ
;
A
#
# COMPACT_ATOMS: atom_id res chain seq x y z
N MET A 1 37.67 10.45 22.68
CA MET A 1 37.16 9.08 22.84
C MET A 1 35.67 9.15 23.19
N TYR A 2 34.80 9.21 22.19
CA TYR A 2 33.32 9.32 22.33
C TYR A 2 32.67 8.80 21.04
N MET A 3 32.95 7.56 20.60
CA MET A 3 32.49 7.12 19.27
C MET A 3 32.03 5.64 19.26
N ILE A 4 31.40 5.15 20.34
CA ILE A 4 30.88 3.76 20.39
C ILE A 4 29.49 3.62 21.04
N SER A 5 28.84 4.67 21.58
CA SER A 5 27.54 4.50 22.27
C SER A 5 26.27 4.69 21.41
N GLU A 6 26.34 5.33 20.24
CA GLU A 6 25.12 5.61 19.44
C GLU A 6 24.59 4.42 18.65
N ALA A 7 25.46 3.48 18.24
CA ALA A 7 25.02 2.31 17.46
C ALA A 7 24.11 1.36 18.26
N MET A 8 24.28 1.30 19.58
CA MET A 8 23.54 0.40 20.47
C MET A 8 22.07 0.83 20.68
N ASP A 9 21.73 2.09 20.44
CA ASP A 9 20.36 2.60 20.64
C ASP A 9 19.49 2.41 19.38
N VAL A 10 20.06 2.66 18.20
CA VAL A 10 19.32 2.55 16.94
C VAL A 10 18.89 1.10 16.68
N GLU A 11 19.78 0.13 16.86
CA GLU A 11 19.46 -1.27 16.62
C GLU A 11 18.37 -1.79 17.58
N SER A 12 18.43 -1.38 18.85
CA SER A 12 17.40 -1.70 19.85
C SER A 12 16.04 -1.13 19.46
N ILE A 13 16.00 0.14 19.04
CA ILE A 13 14.76 0.80 18.61
C ILE A 13 14.21 0.13 17.35
N VAL A 14 15.05 -0.15 16.34
CA VAL A 14 14.62 -0.86 15.13
C VAL A 14 14.00 -2.21 15.49
N ASN A 15 14.63 -2.99 16.37
CA ASN A 15 14.11 -4.27 16.82
C ASN A 15 12.75 -4.16 17.54
N GLN A 16 12.53 -3.09 18.32
CA GLN A 16 11.24 -2.83 18.97
C GLN A 16 10.12 -2.51 17.97
N TYR A 17 10.44 -1.80 16.88
CA TYR A 17 9.46 -1.41 15.86
C TYR A 17 9.28 -2.47 14.77
N LEU A 18 10.23 -3.40 14.62
CA LEU A 18 10.24 -4.41 13.57
C LEU A 18 8.93 -5.25 13.49
N PRO A 19 8.33 -5.74 14.60
CA PRO A 19 7.06 -6.46 14.52
C PRO A 19 5.93 -5.60 13.94
N LYS A 20 5.94 -4.31 14.25
CA LYS A 20 4.94 -3.35 13.79
C LYS A 20 5.13 -3.00 12.31
N ILE A 21 6.38 -2.82 11.88
CA ILE A 21 6.74 -2.63 10.46
C ILE A 21 6.31 -3.85 9.65
N LYS A 22 6.62 -5.07 10.11
CA LYS A 22 6.18 -6.32 9.49
C LYS A 22 4.66 -6.41 9.37
N TYR A 23 3.93 -6.02 10.42
CA TYR A 23 2.48 -5.97 10.36
C TYR A 23 1.96 -4.99 9.30
N TYR A 24 2.56 -3.80 9.18
CA TYR A 24 2.18 -2.83 8.14
C TYR A 24 2.52 -3.32 6.74
N ALA A 25 3.73 -3.83 6.52
CA ALA A 25 4.14 -4.42 5.26
C ALA A 25 3.18 -5.56 4.86
N TYR A 26 2.88 -6.50 5.76
CA TYR A 26 1.94 -7.59 5.51
C TYR A 26 0.55 -7.07 5.13
N LYS A 27 -0.01 -6.17 5.94
CA LYS A 27 -1.36 -5.63 5.73
C LYS A 27 -1.47 -4.84 4.42
N MET A 28 -0.43 -4.10 4.05
CA MET A 28 -0.38 -3.32 2.81
C MET A 28 -0.06 -4.19 1.59
N SER A 29 0.62 -5.32 1.78
CA SER A 29 0.93 -6.30 0.72
C SER A 29 -0.24 -7.19 0.29
N PHE A 30 -1.32 -7.25 1.08
CA PHE A 30 -2.42 -8.21 0.86
C PHE A 30 -3.07 -8.14 -0.53
N ASN A 31 -3.00 -7.00 -1.21
CA ASN A 31 -3.58 -6.79 -2.54
C ASN A 31 -2.54 -6.46 -3.62
N LEU A 32 -1.26 -6.72 -3.35
CA LEU A 32 -0.18 -6.40 -4.27
C LEU A 32 0.20 -7.61 -5.13
N PRO A 33 0.71 -7.39 -6.35
CA PRO A 33 1.21 -8.46 -7.20
C PRO A 33 2.31 -9.26 -6.48
N PRO A 34 2.43 -10.59 -6.71
CA PRO A 34 3.42 -11.43 -6.04
C PRO A 34 4.87 -11.06 -6.37
N GLU A 35 5.09 -10.24 -7.40
CA GLU A 35 6.40 -9.68 -7.78
C GLU A 35 6.95 -8.71 -6.72
N LEU A 36 6.11 -8.22 -5.81
CA LEU A 36 6.52 -7.37 -4.72
C LEU A 36 6.97 -8.21 -3.51
N SER A 37 8.25 -8.11 -3.16
CA SER A 37 8.76 -8.77 -1.97
C SER A 37 8.26 -8.06 -0.72
N GLN A 38 7.77 -8.84 0.25
CA GLN A 38 7.49 -8.30 1.59
C GLN A 38 8.75 -7.73 2.24
N ASP A 39 9.92 -8.28 1.93
CA ASP A 39 11.18 -7.83 2.50
C ASP A 39 11.55 -6.41 2.01
N ASP A 40 11.17 -6.05 0.79
CA ASP A 40 11.37 -4.70 0.26
C ASP A 40 10.49 -3.68 1.02
N LEU A 41 9.24 -4.05 1.30
CA LEU A 41 8.33 -3.21 2.09
C LEU A 41 8.80 -3.07 3.55
N VAL A 42 9.31 -4.15 4.14
CA VAL A 42 9.89 -4.09 5.48
C VAL A 42 11.11 -3.17 5.49
N SER A 43 11.99 -3.30 4.50
CA SER A 43 13.17 -2.46 4.35
C SER A 43 12.80 -0.97 4.19
N ALA A 44 11.81 -0.66 3.36
CA ALA A 44 11.28 0.70 3.22
C ALA A 44 10.73 1.24 4.55
N GLY A 45 9.99 0.41 5.30
CA GLY A 45 9.50 0.78 6.63
C GLY A 45 10.61 1.08 7.64
N ILE A 46 11.72 0.32 7.61
CA ILE A 46 12.90 0.56 8.45
C ILE A 46 13.58 1.89 8.07
N ILE A 47 13.74 2.17 6.77
CA ILE A 47 14.29 3.46 6.30
C ILE A 47 13.41 4.61 6.81
N GLY A 48 12.09 4.49 6.71
CA GLY A 48 11.16 5.47 7.24
C GLY A 48 11.29 5.70 8.75
N LEU A 49 11.54 4.64 9.53
CA LEU A 49 11.82 4.75 10.96
C LEU A 49 13.12 5.53 11.21
N LEU A 50 14.21 5.18 10.52
CA LEU A 50 15.51 5.85 10.68
C LEU A 50 15.43 7.34 10.36
N GLU A 51 14.73 7.70 9.27
CA GLU A 51 14.50 9.10 8.93
C GLU A 51 13.67 9.84 9.99
N SER A 52 12.68 9.16 10.56
CA SER A 52 11.86 9.75 11.63
C SER A 52 12.65 9.98 12.90
N MET A 53 13.56 9.08 13.25
CA MET A 53 14.47 9.23 14.40
C MET A 53 15.41 10.42 14.20
N GLY A 54 15.98 10.58 13.00
CA GLY A 54 16.86 11.70 12.68
C GLY A 54 16.16 13.07 12.66
N ARG A 55 14.82 13.10 12.50
CA ARG A 55 14.01 14.33 12.46
C ARG A 55 13.18 14.57 13.71
N TYR A 56 13.21 13.65 14.67
CA TYR A 56 12.41 13.74 15.87
C TYR A 56 12.97 14.81 16.81
N ASP A 57 12.12 15.76 17.19
CA ASP A 57 12.43 16.76 18.20
C ASP A 57 11.64 16.45 19.47
N TYR A 58 12.35 16.11 20.56
CA TYR A 58 11.79 15.80 21.87
C TYR A 58 11.01 16.98 22.49
N ARG A 59 11.19 18.20 21.98
CA ARG A 59 10.45 19.39 22.42
C ARG A 59 9.04 19.45 21.88
N ARG A 60 8.69 18.59 20.92
CA ARG A 60 7.33 18.48 20.38
C ARG A 60 6.48 17.59 21.30
N GLU A 61 5.22 17.95 21.49
CA GLU A 61 4.26 17.21 22.33
C GLU A 61 3.93 15.80 21.79
N ALA A 62 4.34 15.47 20.56
CA ALA A 62 4.11 14.17 19.96
C ALA A 62 5.18 13.16 20.41
N SER A 63 4.75 11.97 20.86
CA SER A 63 5.67 10.87 21.11
C SER A 63 6.37 10.41 19.82
N LEU A 64 7.62 9.95 19.93
CA LEU A 64 8.36 9.35 18.82
C LEU A 64 7.54 8.23 18.15
N LYS A 65 6.77 7.47 18.93
CA LYS A 65 5.90 6.40 18.44
C LYS A 65 4.80 6.90 17.50
N THR A 66 4.14 8.00 17.86
CA THR A 66 3.11 8.62 17.02
C THR A 66 3.71 9.22 15.75
N PHE A 67 4.88 9.86 15.88
CA PHE A 67 5.57 10.50 14.77
C PHE A 67 6.09 9.47 13.73
N SER A 68 6.75 8.42 14.23
CA SER A 68 7.35 7.37 13.40
C SER A 68 6.29 6.55 12.66
N ASP A 69 5.11 6.34 13.25
CA ASP A 69 4.03 5.60 12.62
C ASP A 69 3.58 6.18 11.28
N CYS A 70 3.48 7.50 11.20
CA CYS A 70 3.10 8.18 9.96
C CYS A 70 4.21 8.01 8.90
N ARG A 71 5.48 8.20 9.31
CA ARG A 71 6.61 8.12 8.38
C ARG A 71 6.87 6.71 7.88
N ILE A 72 6.79 5.69 8.73
CA ILE A 72 6.93 4.27 8.38
C ILE A 72 5.89 3.89 7.32
N LYS A 73 4.61 4.20 7.58
CA LYS A 73 3.53 3.92 6.61
C LYS A 73 3.74 4.67 5.31
N GLY A 74 4.15 5.94 5.38
CA GLY A 74 4.49 6.75 4.21
C GLY A 74 5.60 6.12 3.37
N ALA A 75 6.68 5.65 4.00
CA ALA A 75 7.80 5.02 3.31
C ALA A 75 7.38 3.72 2.58
N ILE A 76 6.57 2.88 3.23
CA ILE A 76 6.02 1.68 2.61
C ILE A 76 5.14 2.04 1.41
N ILE A 77 4.28 3.06 1.55
CA ILE A 77 3.42 3.53 0.46
C ILE A 77 4.25 4.10 -0.70
N ASP A 78 5.32 4.83 -0.40
CA ASP A 78 6.20 5.41 -1.41
C ASP A 78 6.96 4.33 -2.17
N GLU A 79 7.37 3.25 -1.50
CA GLU A 79 7.96 2.07 -2.14
C GLU A 79 6.95 1.37 -3.06
N ILE A 80 5.71 1.19 -2.60
CA ILE A 80 4.63 0.66 -3.44
C ILE A 80 4.38 1.58 -4.67
N ARG A 81 4.51 2.89 -4.49
CA ARG A 81 4.33 3.88 -5.58
C ARG A 81 5.50 3.88 -6.56
N SER A 82 6.74 3.77 -6.09
CA SER A 82 7.96 3.79 -6.91
C SER A 82 7.98 2.62 -7.89
N MET A 83 7.46 1.45 -7.47
CA MET A 83 7.41 0.24 -8.27
C MET A 83 6.30 0.22 -9.35
N GLN A 84 5.60 1.33 -9.60
CA GLN A 84 4.53 1.45 -10.60
C GLN A 84 3.42 0.40 -10.46
N TRP A 85 2.83 0.30 -9.26
CA TRP A 85 1.80 -0.70 -8.91
C TRP A 85 0.46 -0.63 -9.67
N ALA A 86 0.31 0.26 -10.66
CA ALA A 86 -0.73 0.12 -11.66
C ALA A 86 -0.04 0.00 -13.02
N SER A 87 0.37 -1.23 -13.36
CA SER A 87 0.79 -1.55 -14.72
C SER A 87 -0.20 -0.92 -15.70
N ARG A 88 0.28 -0.48 -16.87
CA ARG A 88 -0.59 -0.02 -17.96
C ARG A 88 -1.74 -1.00 -18.19
N ASP A 89 -1.48 -2.29 -18.03
CA ASP A 89 -2.47 -3.37 -18.15
C ASP A 89 -3.51 -3.36 -17.03
N MET A 90 -3.13 -3.05 -15.79
CA MET A 90 -4.07 -2.93 -14.68
C MET A 90 -5.01 -1.73 -14.88
N LYS A 91 -4.49 -0.58 -15.32
CA LYS A 91 -5.32 0.60 -15.65
C LYS A 91 -6.24 0.31 -16.84
N LYS A 92 -5.72 -0.38 -17.86
CA LYS A 92 -6.50 -0.82 -19.02
C LYS A 92 -7.63 -1.74 -18.60
N ASN A 93 -7.35 -2.77 -17.80
CA ASN A 93 -8.35 -3.70 -17.27
C ASN A 93 -9.41 -2.97 -16.44
N LEU A 94 -9.01 -2.00 -15.61
CA LEU A 94 -9.95 -1.19 -14.83
C LEU A 94 -10.87 -0.33 -15.69
N ASN A 95 -10.32 0.31 -16.72
CA ASN A 95 -11.12 1.08 -17.66
C ASN A 95 -12.09 0.18 -18.44
N THR A 96 -11.62 -0.99 -18.89
CA THR A 96 -12.47 -1.99 -19.55
C THR A 96 -13.61 -2.43 -18.64
N VAL A 97 -13.34 -2.74 -17.37
CA VAL A 97 -14.40 -3.09 -16.40
C VAL A 97 -15.41 -1.95 -16.25
N LYS A 98 -14.96 -0.71 -16.08
CA LYS A 98 -15.85 0.47 -15.96
C LYS A 98 -16.70 0.69 -17.21
N GLU A 99 -16.12 0.52 -18.39
CA GLU A 99 -16.85 0.60 -19.66
C GLU A 99 -17.90 -0.51 -19.76
N THR A 100 -17.59 -1.73 -19.33
CA THR A 100 -18.57 -2.83 -19.31
C THR A 100 -19.72 -2.55 -18.35
N TYR A 101 -19.45 -2.03 -17.15
CA TYR A 101 -20.52 -1.60 -16.23
C TYR A 101 -21.43 -0.58 -16.90
N LYS A 102 -20.87 0.46 -17.51
CA LYS A 102 -21.66 1.50 -18.20
C LYS A 102 -22.47 0.94 -19.36
N ASN A 103 -21.85 0.09 -20.20
CA ASN A 103 -22.54 -0.52 -21.33
C ASN A 103 -23.70 -1.42 -20.89
N LEU A 104 -23.55 -2.15 -19.78
CA LEU A 104 -24.62 -2.98 -19.23
C LEU A 104 -25.69 -2.15 -18.54
N GLU A 105 -25.34 -1.05 -17.86
CA GLU A 105 -26.33 -0.10 -17.33
C GLU A 105 -27.22 0.46 -18.45
N ASP A 106 -26.59 0.89 -19.56
CA ASP A 106 -27.30 1.41 -20.73
C ASP A 106 -28.20 0.34 -21.38
N LYS A 107 -27.73 -0.92 -21.48
CA LYS A 107 -28.51 -2.04 -22.04
C LYS A 107 -29.66 -2.50 -21.14
N LEU A 108 -29.43 -2.58 -19.84
CA LEU A 108 -30.36 -3.18 -18.87
C LEU A 108 -31.30 -2.15 -18.24
N SER A 109 -31.00 -0.84 -18.38
CA SER A 109 -31.70 0.25 -17.69
C SER A 109 -31.77 0.07 -16.17
N ARG A 110 -30.78 -0.63 -15.60
CA ARG A 110 -30.58 -0.86 -14.17
C ARG A 110 -29.10 -1.10 -13.88
N ALA A 111 -28.71 -1.01 -12.61
CA ALA A 111 -27.37 -1.41 -12.19
C ALA A 111 -27.12 -2.91 -12.51
N PRO A 112 -26.04 -3.25 -13.23
CA PRO A 112 -25.67 -4.63 -13.51
C PRO A 112 -25.06 -5.29 -12.28
N MET A 113 -25.27 -6.59 -12.15
CA MET A 113 -24.62 -7.39 -11.11
C MET A 113 -23.19 -7.74 -11.53
N ASP A 114 -22.30 -7.89 -10.55
CA ASP A 114 -20.90 -8.30 -10.77
C ASP A 114 -20.78 -9.61 -11.56
N LYS A 115 -21.76 -10.52 -11.43
CA LYS A 115 -21.81 -11.76 -12.23
C LYS A 115 -22.04 -11.48 -13.71
N GLU A 116 -22.96 -10.58 -14.04
CA GLU A 116 -23.30 -10.19 -15.43
C GLU A 116 -22.11 -9.49 -16.08
N VAL A 117 -21.40 -8.65 -15.32
CA VAL A 117 -20.17 -7.97 -15.78
C VAL A 117 -19.03 -8.97 -16.00
N ALA A 118 -18.88 -9.95 -15.11
CA ALA A 118 -17.87 -11.00 -15.24
C ALA A 118 -18.14 -11.88 -16.48
N GLU A 119 -19.40 -12.20 -16.75
CA GLU A 119 -19.83 -12.96 -17.93
C GLU A 119 -19.57 -12.18 -19.23
N GLU A 120 -19.95 -10.89 -19.31
CA GLU A 120 -19.71 -10.05 -20.49
C GLU A 120 -18.20 -9.88 -20.78
N LEU A 121 -17.36 -9.87 -19.74
CA LEU A 121 -15.91 -9.81 -19.86
C LEU A 121 -15.23 -11.17 -20.10
N GLY A 122 -15.96 -12.28 -19.99
CA GLY A 122 -15.40 -13.64 -20.08
C GLY A 122 -14.37 -13.95 -18.98
N ILE A 123 -14.50 -13.35 -17.79
CA ILE A 123 -13.60 -13.58 -16.66
C ILE A 123 -14.32 -14.20 -15.47
N SER A 124 -13.59 -14.86 -14.58
CA SER A 124 -14.18 -15.37 -13.34
C SER A 124 -14.52 -14.24 -12.37
N ALA A 125 -15.53 -14.43 -11.52
CA ALA A 125 -15.91 -13.48 -10.48
C ALA A 125 -14.74 -13.12 -9.54
N GLY A 126 -13.89 -14.09 -9.20
CA GLY A 126 -12.69 -13.85 -8.39
C GLY A 126 -11.60 -13.03 -9.12
N ARG A 127 -11.59 -13.03 -10.46
CA ARG A 127 -10.72 -12.13 -11.24
C ARG A 127 -11.29 -10.72 -11.28
N LEU A 128 -12.60 -10.57 -11.48
CA LEU A 128 -13.27 -9.26 -11.42
C LEU A 128 -13.07 -8.60 -10.05
N GLN A 129 -13.29 -9.36 -8.97
CA GLN A 129 -13.09 -8.87 -7.61
C GLN A 129 -11.66 -8.39 -7.36
N ARG A 130 -10.64 -9.12 -7.86
CA ARG A 130 -9.24 -8.69 -7.77
C ARG A 130 -9.00 -7.36 -8.49
N VAL A 131 -9.51 -7.22 -9.71
CA VAL A 131 -9.39 -5.96 -10.46
C VAL A 131 -10.02 -4.79 -9.70
N LEU A 132 -11.23 -4.98 -9.15
CA LEU A 132 -11.93 -3.95 -8.35
C LEU A 132 -11.19 -3.60 -7.05
N LEU A 133 -10.62 -4.59 -6.36
CA LEU A 133 -9.79 -4.36 -5.16
C LEU A 133 -8.53 -3.57 -5.48
N SER A 134 -7.86 -3.88 -6.61
CA SER A 134 -6.72 -3.11 -7.10
C SER A 134 -7.14 -1.66 -7.46
N ALA A 135 -8.38 -1.43 -7.90
CA ALA A 135 -8.92 -0.08 -8.11
C ALA A 135 -8.97 0.76 -6.83
N ASN A 136 -9.46 0.18 -5.73
CA ASN A 136 -9.65 0.89 -4.46
C ASN A 136 -8.33 1.39 -3.86
N MET A 137 -7.24 0.67 -4.06
CA MET A 137 -5.91 1.12 -3.67
C MET A 137 -5.46 2.36 -4.49
N SER A 138 -6.02 2.60 -5.68
CA SER A 138 -5.74 3.79 -6.51
C SER A 138 -6.37 5.02 -5.87
N HIS A 139 -7.54 4.85 -5.26
CA HIS A 139 -8.26 5.90 -4.53
C HIS A 139 -7.61 6.25 -3.19
N LEU A 140 -6.76 5.39 -2.62
CA LEU A 140 -5.89 5.79 -1.49
C LEU A 140 -4.87 6.89 -1.89
N ARG A 141 -4.73 7.25 -3.17
CA ARG A 141 -3.98 8.43 -3.60
C ARG A 141 -4.70 9.77 -3.35
N SER A 142 -6.02 9.79 -3.18
CA SER A 142 -6.82 11.03 -3.11
C SER A 142 -7.28 11.43 -1.71
N LEU A 143 -6.79 10.76 -0.66
CA LEU A 143 -7.10 11.09 0.75
C LEU A 143 -5.96 11.81 1.48
N GLN A 144 -5.14 12.58 0.74
CA GLN A 144 -4.19 13.55 1.33
C GLN A 144 -4.72 14.97 1.15
#